data_AF-A0A357K6R9-F1
#
_entry.id   AF-A0A357K6R9-F1
#
_cell.length_a   1.000
_cell.length_b   1.000
_cell.length_c   1.000
_cell.angle_alpha   90.00
_cell.angle_beta   90.00
_cell.angle_gamma   90.00
#
_symmetry.space_group_name_H-M   'P 1'
#
loop_
_entity.id
_entity.type
_entity.pdbx_description
1 polymer ?
#
loop_
_entity_poly.entity_id
_entity_poly.type
_entity_poly.pdbx_seq_one_letter_code
_entity_poly.pdbx_strand_id
1 'polypeptide(L)'
;EVDLLKTLQLLPGVQSGGEGTSGLYVRGGSPDQNLMLLDGVPLYNVSHLFGFFSVFNADAVKNMTITKGGFPARFGGRLSSILEINMKDGNMREFHGDGNISIIASKLTLEGPIVKDKASFMVSARRTYLDLLLKPIIASATSKDPDSTVDPAYFFYDLNGKLNWR
;
A
#
# COMPACT_ATOMS: atom_id res chain seq x y z
N GLU A 1 -1.46 -6.15 -10.17
CA GLU A 1 -1.82 -6.02 -8.74
C GLU A 1 -2.59 -4.71 -8.54
N VAL A 2 -3.62 -4.69 -7.70
CA VAL A 2 -4.33 -3.45 -7.35
C VAL A 2 -3.46 -2.64 -6.41
N ASP A 3 -3.16 -1.39 -6.79
CA ASP A 3 -2.40 -0.43 -5.98
C ASP A 3 -3.22 0.85 -5.84
N LEU A 4 -3.60 1.17 -4.60
CA LEU A 4 -4.51 2.27 -4.31
C LEU A 4 -3.93 3.64 -4.71
N LEU A 5 -2.62 3.86 -4.53
CA LEU A 5 -2.01 5.15 -4.89
C LEU A 5 -1.97 5.33 -6.41
N LYS A 6 -1.75 4.24 -7.16
CA LYS A 6 -1.82 4.28 -8.64
C LYS A 6 -3.23 4.61 -9.12
N THR A 7 -4.27 4.13 -8.43
CA THR A 7 -5.65 4.48 -8.76
C THR A 7 -5.93 5.98 -8.58
N LEU A 8 -5.32 6.64 -7.58
CA LEU A 8 -5.47 8.09 -7.41
C LEU A 8 -4.88 8.90 -8.58
N GLN A 9 -3.92 8.35 -9.31
CA GLN A 9 -3.34 9.02 -10.50
C GLN A 9 -4.35 9.16 -11.65
N LEU A 10 -5.49 8.46 -11.58
CA LEU A 10 -6.60 8.63 -12.52
C LEU A 10 -7.45 9.87 -12.22
N LEU A 11 -7.25 10.52 -11.06
CA LEU A 11 -7.99 11.72 -10.67
C LEU A 11 -7.36 12.98 -11.29
N PRO A 12 -8.17 13.96 -11.73
CA PRO A 12 -7.65 15.21 -12.28
C PRO A 12 -6.73 15.96 -11.31
N GLY A 13 -5.57 16.41 -11.79
CA GLY A 13 -4.58 17.13 -10.99
C GLY A 13 -3.77 16.24 -10.04
N VAL A 14 -3.82 14.91 -10.22
CA VAL A 14 -2.89 13.96 -9.61
C VAL A 14 -2.06 13.34 -10.74
N GLN A 15 -0.75 13.39 -10.61
CA GLN A 15 0.21 12.86 -11.58
C GLN A 15 1.13 11.84 -10.91
N SER A 16 1.62 10.89 -11.70
CA SER A 16 2.72 10.02 -11.29
C SER A 16 4.05 10.76 -11.45
N GLY A 17 5.08 10.35 -10.70
CA GLY A 17 6.45 10.86 -10.86
C GLY A 17 7.22 10.27 -12.05
N GLY A 18 6.59 9.42 -12.84
CA GLY A 18 7.20 8.57 -13.84
C GLY A 18 6.39 7.30 -14.05
N GLU A 19 6.88 6.42 -14.92
CA GLU A 19 6.24 5.13 -15.16
C GLU A 19 6.41 4.18 -13.97
N GLY A 20 5.34 3.48 -13.59
CA GLY A 20 5.37 2.44 -12.56
C GLY A 20 5.47 2.93 -11.12
N THR A 21 5.79 4.20 -10.86
CA THR A 21 5.92 4.78 -9.51
C THR A 21 4.58 5.13 -8.86
N SER A 22 4.50 4.91 -7.54
CA SER A 22 3.42 5.25 -6.61
C SER A 22 3.58 6.65 -6.02
N GLY A 23 4.60 7.41 -6.44
CA GLY A 23 4.77 8.81 -6.07
C GLY A 23 3.58 9.63 -6.55
N LEU A 24 3.03 10.46 -5.66
CA LEU A 24 1.87 11.29 -5.94
C LEU A 24 2.29 12.75 -6.09
N TYR A 25 2.07 13.32 -7.27
CA TYR A 25 2.31 14.73 -7.56
C TYR A 25 0.96 15.41 -7.70
N VAL A 26 0.60 16.24 -6.73
CA VAL A 26 -0.76 16.80 -6.68
C VAL A 26 -0.69 18.31 -6.91
N ARG A 27 -1.34 18.76 -8.00
CA ARG A 27 -1.33 20.17 -8.45
C ARG A 27 0.08 20.78 -8.50
N GLY A 28 1.07 20.04 -9.00
CA GLY A 28 2.45 20.48 -9.12
C GLY A 28 3.30 20.35 -7.85
N GLY A 29 2.70 19.95 -6.72
CA GLY A 29 3.45 19.63 -5.51
C GLY A 29 4.13 18.26 -5.57
N SER A 30 5.29 18.15 -4.95
CA SER A 30 6.09 16.91 -4.91
C SER A 30 5.56 15.90 -3.88
N PRO A 31 5.91 14.60 -3.97
CA PRO A 31 5.38 13.55 -3.10
C PRO A 31 5.49 13.83 -1.60
N ASP A 32 6.58 14.46 -1.16
CA ASP A 32 6.87 14.85 0.22
C ASP A 32 5.99 15.99 0.75
N GLN A 33 5.33 16.74 -0.14
CA GLN A 33 4.42 17.82 0.19
C GLN A 33 2.99 17.35 0.48
N ASN A 34 2.71 16.07 0.25
CA ASN A 34 1.45 15.44 0.62
C ASN A 34 1.52 14.92 2.06
N LEU A 35 0.43 15.02 2.80
CA LEU A 35 0.26 14.31 4.07
C LEU A 35 -0.50 13.03 3.83
N MET A 36 0.05 11.90 4.26
CA MET A 36 -0.69 10.64 4.26
C MET A 36 -1.00 10.24 5.69
N LEU A 37 -2.26 9.94 5.96
CA LEU A 37 -2.77 9.57 7.27
C LEU A 37 -3.37 8.17 7.18
N LEU A 38 -2.92 7.24 8.02
CA LEU A 38 -3.55 5.94 8.19
C LEU A 38 -4.29 5.95 9.52
N ASP A 39 -5.63 5.87 9.48
CA ASP A 39 -6.50 6.03 10.64
C ASP A 39 -6.15 7.29 11.46
N GLY A 40 -5.84 8.39 10.78
CA GLY A 40 -5.48 9.67 11.39
C GLY A 40 -4.01 9.82 11.79
N VAL A 41 -3.20 8.76 11.70
CA VAL A 41 -1.77 8.79 12.04
C VAL A 41 -0.91 9.09 10.82
N PRO A 42 -0.03 10.10 10.86
CA PRO A 42 0.90 10.40 9.77
C PRO A 42 1.81 9.22 9.42
N LEU A 43 1.84 8.88 8.14
CA LEU A 43 2.81 7.93 7.58
C LEU A 43 3.88 8.65 6.78
N TYR A 44 5.10 8.13 6.89
CA TYR A 44 6.27 8.55 6.13
C TYR A 44 6.76 7.35 5.32
N ASN A 45 7.21 7.58 4.08
CA ASN A 45 7.73 6.53 3.20
C ASN A 45 6.74 5.37 2.98
N VAL A 46 5.68 5.64 2.23
CA VAL A 46 4.58 4.69 1.99
C VAL A 46 4.78 3.79 0.77
N SER A 47 6.03 3.44 0.45
CA SER A 47 6.34 2.66 -0.74
C SER A 47 7.48 1.66 -0.57
N HIS A 48 7.42 0.62 -1.39
CA HIS A 48 8.46 -0.39 -1.62
C HIS A 48 9.02 -0.25 -3.04
N LEU A 49 10.18 -0.86 -3.28
CA LEU A 49 10.84 -1.00 -4.58
C LEU A 49 11.03 0.35 -5.26
N PHE A 50 11.69 1.27 -4.57
CA PHE A 50 11.96 2.62 -5.08
C PHE A 50 10.70 3.38 -5.52
N GLY A 51 9.55 3.09 -4.89
CA GLY A 51 8.28 3.68 -5.26
C GLY A 51 7.42 2.84 -6.18
N PHE A 52 7.82 1.63 -6.59
CA PHE A 52 7.01 0.85 -7.53
C PHE A 52 5.72 0.29 -6.91
N PHE A 53 5.73 -0.04 -5.62
CA PHE A 53 4.56 -0.53 -4.88
C PHE A 53 4.23 0.39 -3.73
N SER A 54 2.95 0.71 -3.53
CA SER A 54 2.50 1.32 -2.27
C SER A 54 2.43 0.28 -1.14
N VAL A 55 2.62 0.72 0.10
CA VAL A 55 2.49 -0.14 1.31
C VAL A 55 1.03 -0.47 1.65
N PHE A 56 0.07 0.20 1.02
CA PHE A 56 -1.34 0.05 1.35
C PHE A 56 -1.92 -1.21 0.70
N ASN A 57 -2.27 -2.20 1.53
CA ASN A 57 -3.03 -3.34 1.06
C ASN A 57 -4.49 -2.93 0.83
N ALA A 58 -4.95 -2.98 -0.42
CA ALA A 58 -6.32 -2.65 -0.80
C ALA A 58 -7.36 -3.44 0.00
N ASP A 59 -7.07 -4.69 0.33
CA ASP A 59 -7.98 -5.57 1.07
C ASP A 59 -8.11 -5.18 2.55
N ALA A 60 -7.12 -4.47 3.11
CA ALA A 60 -7.15 -3.96 4.49
C ALA A 60 -7.77 -2.56 4.60
N VAL A 61 -7.92 -1.86 3.47
CA VAL A 61 -8.40 -0.47 3.41
C VAL A 61 -9.90 -0.44 3.18
N LYS A 62 -10.61 0.30 4.04
CA LYS A 62 -12.05 0.55 3.93
C LYS A 62 -12.34 1.66 2.92
N ASN A 63 -11.58 2.76 3.01
CA ASN A 63 -11.69 3.88 2.08
C ASN A 63 -10.41 4.71 2.08
N MET A 64 -10.27 5.52 1.03
CA MET A 64 -9.18 6.45 0.85
C MET A 64 -9.76 7.76 0.30
N THR A 65 -9.49 8.88 0.97
CA THR A 65 -10.00 10.20 0.61
C THR A 65 -8.83 11.14 0.36
N ILE A 66 -8.85 11.84 -0.78
CA ILE A 66 -7.84 12.85 -1.12
C ILE A 66 -8.46 14.24 -1.13
N THR A 67 -7.91 15.13 -0.30
CA THR A 67 -8.26 16.56 -0.27
C THR A 67 -7.15 17.37 -0.93
N LYS A 68 -7.46 17.97 -2.09
CA LYS A 68 -6.50 18.71 -2.94
C LYS A 68 -6.64 20.22 -2.71
N GLY A 69 -5.70 20.81 -1.98
CA GLY A 69 -5.79 22.22 -1.55
C GLY A 69 -6.99 22.52 -0.65
N GLY A 70 -7.04 23.71 -0.04
CA GLY A 70 -8.17 24.15 0.79
C GLY A 70 -8.51 23.23 1.98
N PHE A 71 -7.56 22.39 2.42
CA PHE A 71 -7.76 21.48 3.54
C PHE A 71 -7.75 22.23 4.89
N PRO A 72 -8.42 21.68 5.92
CA PRO A 72 -8.49 22.29 7.24
C PRO A 72 -7.11 22.65 7.82
N ALA A 73 -7.04 23.79 8.54
CA ALA A 73 -5.80 24.30 9.13
C ALA A 73 -5.11 23.33 10.11
N ARG A 74 -5.85 22.36 10.68
CA ARG A 74 -5.28 21.30 11.54
C ARG A 74 -4.23 20.45 10.84
N PHE A 75 -4.25 20.38 9.51
CA PHE A 75 -3.28 19.63 8.71
C PHE A 75 -2.07 20.48 8.29
N GLY A 76 -1.64 21.38 9.16
CA GLY A 76 -0.58 22.35 8.89
C GLY A 76 0.74 21.73 8.40
N GLY A 77 1.58 22.56 7.77
CA GLY A 77 2.90 22.17 7.29
C GLY A 77 2.91 21.37 5.99
N ARG A 78 1.80 21.34 5.24
CA ARG A 78 1.64 20.57 4.00
C ARG A 78 1.23 21.50 2.88
N LEU A 79 1.84 21.32 1.71
CA LEU A 79 1.76 22.28 0.60
C LEU A 79 0.89 21.78 -0.55
N SER A 80 0.62 20.48 -0.63
CA SER A 80 0.02 19.87 -1.82
C SER A 80 -1.35 19.25 -1.55
N SER A 81 -1.43 18.16 -0.77
CA SER A 81 -2.69 17.48 -0.48
C SER A 81 -2.68 16.70 0.83
N ILE A 82 -3.88 16.33 1.30
CA ILE A 82 -4.08 15.42 2.44
C ILE A 82 -4.72 14.14 1.92
N LEU A 83 -4.12 13.00 2.21
CA LEU A 83 -4.61 11.68 1.90
C LEU A 83 -4.97 10.96 3.20
N GLU A 84 -6.25 10.72 3.40
CA GLU A 84 -6.79 10.00 4.56
C GLU A 84 -7.14 8.57 4.14
N ILE A 85 -6.40 7.60 4.65
CA ILE A 85 -6.62 6.18 4.49
C ILE A 85 -7.25 5.64 5.76
N ASN A 86 -8.41 5.00 5.64
CA ASN A 86 -9.07 4.35 6.78
C ASN A 86 -9.04 2.84 6.59
N MET A 87 -8.57 2.11 7.59
CA MET A 87 -8.55 0.64 7.57
C MET A 87 -9.93 0.07 7.88
N LYS A 88 -10.20 -1.15 7.41
CA LYS A 88 -11.41 -1.91 7.79
C LYS A 88 -11.43 -2.12 9.30
N ASP A 89 -12.59 -1.89 9.91
CA ASP A 89 -12.80 -2.05 11.35
C ASP A 89 -12.98 -3.53 11.76
N GLY A 90 -13.12 -4.43 10.78
CA GLY A 90 -13.52 -5.82 10.96
C GLY A 90 -15.03 -6.00 11.13
N ASN A 91 -15.53 -7.20 10.85
CA ASN A 91 -16.94 -7.52 10.94
C ASN A 91 -17.34 -7.92 12.38
N MET A 92 -18.36 -7.27 12.93
CA MET A 92 -18.81 -7.45 14.32
C MET A 92 -19.71 -8.69 14.55
N ARG A 93 -20.08 -9.42 13.49
CA ARG A 93 -21.08 -10.50 13.55
C ARG A 93 -20.60 -11.81 12.95
N GLU A 94 -19.89 -11.72 11.83
CA GLU A 94 -19.50 -12.86 11.01
C GLU A 94 -18.00 -12.85 10.77
N PHE A 95 -17.41 -14.04 10.68
CA PHE A 95 -16.04 -14.19 10.21
C PHE A 95 -16.02 -14.10 8.69
N HIS A 96 -15.08 -13.32 8.17
CA HIS A 96 -14.84 -13.17 6.75
C HIS A 96 -13.34 -13.30 6.45
N GLY A 97 -13.02 -13.80 5.26
CA GLY A 97 -11.65 -13.90 4.80
C GLY A 97 -11.59 -13.75 3.29
N ASP A 98 -10.59 -13.03 2.83
CA ASP A 98 -10.27 -12.85 1.42
C ASP A 98 -8.79 -13.17 1.18
N GLY A 99 -8.48 -13.68 -0.01
CA GLY A 99 -7.13 -14.05 -0.36
C GLY A 99 -6.91 -13.91 -1.87
N ASN A 100 -5.70 -13.52 -2.24
CA ASN A 100 -5.32 -13.37 -3.63
C ASN A 100 -3.92 -13.95 -3.85
N ILE A 101 -3.76 -14.72 -4.92
CA ILE A 101 -2.46 -15.17 -5.40
C ILE A 101 -2.32 -14.66 -6.82
N SER A 102 -1.24 -13.92 -7.08
CA SER A 102 -0.90 -13.38 -8.39
C SER A 102 0.45 -13.92 -8.85
N ILE A 103 0.95 -13.47 -9.99
CA ILE A 103 2.29 -13.88 -10.44
C ILE A 103 3.37 -13.32 -9.52
N ILE A 104 3.17 -12.12 -8.95
CA ILE A 104 4.23 -11.37 -8.24
C ILE A 104 4.05 -11.31 -6.72
N ALA A 105 2.86 -11.61 -6.22
CA ALA A 105 2.50 -11.43 -4.81
C ALA A 105 1.33 -12.32 -4.38
N SER A 106 1.33 -12.67 -3.09
CA SER A 106 0.21 -13.33 -2.41
C SER A 106 -0.27 -12.49 -1.23
N LYS A 107 -1.58 -12.50 -1.00
CA LYS A 107 -2.27 -11.72 0.02
C LYS A 107 -3.30 -12.58 0.74
N LEU A 108 -3.48 -12.31 2.03
CA LEU A 108 -4.52 -12.90 2.86
C LEU A 108 -5.03 -11.86 3.84
N THR A 109 -6.34 -11.71 3.93
CA THR A 109 -7.02 -10.88 4.93
C THR A 109 -8.05 -11.71 5.66
N LEU A 110 -8.11 -11.53 6.98
CA LEU A 110 -9.06 -12.19 7.86
C LEU A 110 -9.67 -11.14 8.79
N GLU A 111 -10.98 -11.19 8.96
CA GLU A 111 -11.70 -10.33 9.89
C GLU A 111 -12.86 -11.06 10.57
N GLY A 112 -13.30 -10.54 11.71
CA GLY A 112 -14.45 -11.10 12.40
C GLY A 112 -14.62 -10.60 13.83
N PRO A 113 -15.65 -11.10 14.54
CA PRO A 113 -15.92 -10.69 15.90
C PRO A 113 -14.95 -11.35 16.89
N ILE A 114 -14.38 -10.55 17.78
CA ILE A 114 -13.79 -11.03 19.04
C ILE A 114 -14.91 -11.28 20.05
N VAL A 115 -15.82 -10.31 20.17
CA VAL A 115 -17.06 -10.40 20.95
C VAL A 115 -18.19 -9.88 20.07
N LYS A 116 -19.17 -10.73 19.75
CA LYS A 116 -20.26 -10.36 18.83
C LYS A 116 -20.93 -9.05 19.26
N ASP A 117 -21.12 -8.17 18.29
CA ASP A 117 -21.70 -6.83 18.41
C ASP A 117 -20.96 -5.85 19.35
N LYS A 118 -19.76 -6.20 19.85
CA LYS A 118 -18.95 -5.34 20.75
C LYS A 118 -17.52 -5.11 20.29
N ALA A 119 -16.85 -6.16 19.82
CA ALA A 119 -15.45 -6.11 19.45
C ALA A 119 -15.17 -6.91 18.18
N SER A 120 -14.35 -6.37 17.29
CA SER A 120 -13.93 -7.01 16.05
C SER A 120 -12.43 -6.85 15.82
N PHE A 121 -11.89 -7.71 14.97
CA PHE A 121 -10.53 -7.61 14.47
C PHE A 121 -10.51 -7.65 12.95
N MET A 122 -9.43 -7.11 12.39
CA MET A 122 -9.00 -7.35 11.03
C MET A 122 -7.49 -7.52 11.02
N VAL A 123 -6.99 -8.53 10.32
CA VAL A 123 -5.58 -8.77 10.03
C VAL A 123 -5.42 -8.99 8.54
N SER A 124 -4.39 -8.40 7.96
CA SER A 124 -4.02 -8.61 6.56
C SER A 124 -2.52 -8.77 6.42
N ALA A 125 -2.10 -9.67 5.54
CA ALA A 125 -0.72 -9.95 5.24
C ALA A 125 -0.51 -10.01 3.74
N ARG A 126 0.61 -9.44 3.28
CA ARG A 126 1.07 -9.51 1.89
C ARG A 126 2.54 -9.94 1.84
N ARG A 127 2.87 -10.79 0.88
CA ARG A 127 4.24 -11.15 0.50
C ARG A 127 4.43 -10.97 -1.00
N THR A 128 5.52 -10.35 -1.40
CA THR A 128 6.00 -10.41 -2.80
C THR A 128 7.06 -11.49 -2.97
N TYR A 129 7.15 -12.02 -4.18
CA TYR A 129 8.15 -13.04 -4.56
C TYR A 129 8.79 -12.73 -5.91
N LEU A 130 9.04 -11.45 -6.15
CA LEU A 130 9.72 -10.97 -7.36
C LEU A 130 11.14 -11.54 -7.46
N ASP A 131 11.80 -11.73 -6.31
CA ASP A 131 13.07 -12.45 -6.16
C ASP A 131 13.01 -13.84 -6.81
N LEU A 132 12.00 -14.64 -6.47
CA LEU A 132 11.86 -16.01 -6.98
C LEU A 132 11.60 -16.04 -8.49
N LEU A 133 10.86 -15.06 -9.02
CA LEU A 133 10.60 -14.95 -10.45
C LEU A 133 11.82 -14.49 -11.25
N LEU A 134 12.54 -13.49 -10.75
CA LEU A 134 13.65 -12.87 -11.47
C LEU A 134 14.91 -13.73 -11.42
N LYS A 135 15.10 -14.52 -10.36
CA LYS A 135 16.29 -15.36 -10.18
C LYS A 135 16.62 -16.25 -11.38
N PRO A 136 15.71 -17.07 -11.94
CA PRO A 136 16.03 -17.88 -13.13
C PRO A 136 16.30 -17.03 -14.39
N ILE A 137 15.59 -15.90 -14.55
CA ILE A 137 15.76 -14.99 -15.70
C ILE A 137 17.16 -14.37 -15.66
N ILE A 138 17.55 -13.81 -14.52
CA ILE A 138 18.86 -13.19 -14.33
C ILE A 138 19.96 -14.24 -14.44
N ALA A 139 19.81 -15.40 -13.79
CA ALA A 139 20.80 -16.49 -13.89
C ALA A 139 21.01 -16.94 -15.35
N SER A 140 19.95 -16.96 -16.18
CA SER A 140 20.09 -17.26 -17.60
C SER A 140 20.80 -16.15 -18.38
N ALA A 141 20.53 -14.89 -18.05
CA ALA A 141 21.11 -13.72 -18.71
C ALA A 141 22.59 -13.52 -18.38
N THR A 142 23.01 -13.83 -17.15
CA THR A 142 24.40 -13.69 -16.68
C THR A 142 25.21 -14.98 -16.82
N SER A 143 24.61 -16.08 -17.29
CA SER A 143 25.23 -17.41 -17.41
C SER A 143 26.56 -17.47 -18.20
N LYS A 144 26.86 -16.45 -19.02
CA LYS A 144 28.08 -16.36 -19.84
C LYS A 144 29.22 -15.57 -19.19
N ASP A 145 28.96 -14.89 -18.08
CA ASP A 145 29.94 -14.09 -17.36
C ASP A 145 30.19 -14.71 -15.97
N PRO A 146 31.28 -15.49 -15.82
CA PRO A 146 31.57 -16.22 -14.57
C PRO A 146 31.86 -15.29 -13.37
N ASP A 147 32.13 -14.00 -13.60
CA ASP A 147 32.37 -13.02 -12.54
C ASP A 147 31.08 -12.22 -12.18
N SER A 148 29.97 -12.43 -12.90
CA SER A 148 28.72 -11.70 -12.71
C SER A 148 27.69 -12.52 -11.91
N THR A 149 27.77 -12.44 -10.59
CA THR A 149 26.75 -12.99 -9.68
C THR A 149 25.72 -11.90 -9.33
N VAL A 150 24.64 -11.81 -10.11
CA VAL A 150 23.51 -10.93 -9.80
C VAL A 150 22.41 -11.75 -9.12
N ASP A 151 22.21 -11.55 -7.81
CA ASP A 151 21.10 -12.15 -7.07
C ASP A 151 19.97 -11.11 -6.90
N PRO A 152 18.80 -11.30 -7.53
CA PRO A 152 17.66 -10.41 -7.32
C PRO A 152 17.04 -10.69 -5.95
N ALA A 153 17.68 -10.21 -4.88
CA ALA A 153 17.21 -10.40 -3.50
C ALA A 153 16.11 -9.38 -3.10
N TYR A 154 15.18 -9.06 -4.01
CA TYR A 154 14.12 -8.08 -3.72
C TYR A 154 12.76 -8.75 -3.48
N PHE A 155 12.37 -8.79 -2.21
CA PHE A 155 11.04 -9.15 -1.73
C PHE A 155 10.67 -8.25 -0.54
N PHE A 156 9.39 -8.20 -0.21
CA PHE A 156 8.92 -7.54 1.00
C PHE A 156 7.68 -8.22 1.57
N TYR A 157 7.40 -7.86 2.82
CA TYR A 157 6.20 -8.25 3.54
C TYR A 157 5.50 -7.00 4.06
N ASP A 158 4.18 -7.01 4.01
CA ASP A 158 3.34 -6.04 4.71
C ASP A 158 2.42 -6.77 5.67
N LEU A 159 2.24 -6.20 6.85
CA LEU A 159 1.31 -6.67 7.85
C LEU A 159 0.46 -5.50 8.32
N ASN A 160 -0.85 -5.68 8.29
CA ASN A 160 -1.83 -4.72 8.77
C ASN A 160 -2.71 -5.39 9.83
N GLY A 161 -3.01 -4.68 10.92
CA GLY A 161 -3.88 -5.17 11.97
C GLY A 161 -4.69 -4.04 12.56
N LYS A 162 -5.97 -4.30 12.84
CA LYS A 162 -6.85 -3.35 13.53
C LYS A 162 -7.76 -4.09 14.50
N LEU A 163 -7.90 -3.52 15.69
CA LEU A 163 -8.89 -3.91 16.68
C LEU A 163 -9.89 -2.77 16.81
N ASN A 164 -11.17 -3.12 16.87
CA ASN A 164 -12.23 -2.15 17.04
C ASN A 164 -13.15 -2.57 18.19
N TRP A 165 -13.57 -1.60 18.99
CA TRP A 165 -14.44 -1.80 20.16
C TRP A 165 -15.55 -0.76 20.15
N ARG A 166 -16.78 -1.17 20.50
CA ARG A 166 -17.96 -0.30 20.66
C ARG A 166 -18.52 -0.38 22.07
#